data_AF-A0A395NMC2-F1
#
_entry.id   AF-A0A395NMC2-F1
#
_cell.length_a   1.000
_cell.length_b   1.000
_cell.length_c   1.000
_cell.angle_alpha   90.00
_cell.angle_beta   90.00
_cell.angle_gamma   90.00
#
_symmetry.space_group_name_H-M   'P 1'
#
loop_
_entity.id
_entity.type
_entity.pdbx_description
1 polymer ?
#
loop_
_entity_poly.entity_id
_entity_poly.type
_entity_poly.pdbx_seq_one_letter_code
_entity_poly.pdbx_strand_id
1 'polypeptide(L)'
;MASKVLVELLNRNSKLSQNYKAPPHLIPMVQAVRQSGAGTIILSCSDPRLNPYEVFGVDSTIKGVTMVRNAGGRAMDAIRTISILQTIGNSKTIVVLHHTDCGMTHYHDSRIKEALIEIAPQEKDTINASKYGEIAGSIEDSLKEDVALLSSSHFILPGTSIDITAGIDPFLHDSLRRPTVDVIVQKQFLKIIGSRSEMRQIANSYFASIARKISIISAQRFYERLPRIESPSCTADFATLCLSLYEMGHGLYPAAAASIGACAKVACFAGFHRKSVLSRHEDESGVVTEEKKRTYWALHNLDRYLNLSMGESIFTTPFAQETDPLPIEEDMWAQNANVSIGSFARECQISHLVGRVLRNVYEPVADESFLAKEANQLEATMSTFVPLLQNDVEDFSKYCISFAICSR
;
A
#
# COMPACT_ATOMS: atom_id res chain seq x y z
N MET A 1 -3.00 -53.33 -5.03
CA MET A 1 -4.09 -52.59 -5.70
C MET A 1 -3.72 -51.11 -5.71
N ALA A 2 -3.86 -50.42 -6.84
CA ALA A 2 -3.70 -48.97 -6.89
C ALA A 2 -4.71 -48.28 -5.95
N SER A 3 -4.31 -47.20 -5.28
CA SER A 3 -5.25 -46.44 -4.43
C SER A 3 -6.37 -45.87 -5.30
N LYS A 4 -7.58 -45.71 -4.74
CA LYS A 4 -8.71 -45.08 -5.45
C LYS A 4 -8.34 -43.69 -6.00
N VAL A 5 -7.50 -42.95 -5.27
CA VAL A 5 -6.99 -41.64 -5.68
C VAL A 5 -6.12 -41.75 -6.94
N LEU A 6 -5.20 -42.73 -7.01
CA LEU A 6 -4.37 -42.91 -8.20
C LEU A 6 -5.20 -43.23 -9.44
N VAL A 7 -6.23 -44.08 -9.30
CA VAL A 7 -7.15 -44.39 -10.41
C VAL A 7 -7.87 -43.13 -10.90
N GLU A 8 -8.36 -42.29 -9.99
CA GLU A 8 -9.00 -41.03 -10.35
C GLU A 8 -8.03 -40.05 -11.04
N LEU A 9 -6.79 -39.93 -10.55
CA LEU A 9 -5.77 -39.08 -11.17
C LEU A 9 -5.44 -39.52 -12.59
N LEU A 10 -5.32 -40.83 -12.83
CA LEU A 10 -5.09 -41.38 -14.16
C LEU A 10 -6.27 -41.14 -15.11
N ASN A 11 -7.51 -41.27 -14.62
CA ASN A 11 -8.71 -40.96 -15.40
C ASN A 11 -8.78 -39.48 -15.79
N ARG A 12 -8.45 -38.56 -14.87
CA ARG A 12 -8.37 -37.12 -15.16
C ARG A 12 -7.29 -36.81 -16.19
N ASN A 13 -6.10 -37.38 -16.01
CA ASN A 13 -5.00 -37.23 -16.95
C ASN A 13 -5.38 -37.72 -18.37
N SER A 14 -6.08 -38.86 -18.46
CA SER A 14 -6.55 -39.39 -19.75
C SER A 14 -7.54 -38.48 -20.48
N LYS A 15 -8.30 -37.65 -19.77
CA LYS A 15 -9.17 -36.64 -20.40
C LYS A 15 -8.35 -35.44 -20.86
N LEU A 16 -7.41 -34.98 -20.02
CA LEU A 16 -6.55 -33.84 -20.33
C LEU A 16 -5.63 -34.11 -21.52
N SER A 17 -5.14 -35.34 -21.66
CA SER A 17 -4.23 -35.74 -22.75
C SER A 17 -4.84 -35.60 -24.15
N GLN A 18 -6.17 -35.67 -24.27
CA GLN A 18 -6.87 -35.55 -25.56
C GLN A 18 -6.64 -34.20 -26.25
N ASN A 19 -6.42 -33.14 -25.47
CA ASN A 19 -6.18 -31.77 -25.96
C ASN A 19 -4.79 -31.25 -25.57
N TYR A 20 -3.90 -32.14 -25.14
CA TYR A 20 -2.58 -31.75 -24.65
C TYR A 20 -1.71 -31.19 -25.76
N LYS A 21 -1.10 -30.04 -25.51
CA LYS A 21 -0.06 -29.45 -26.36
C LYS A 21 1.27 -29.54 -25.61
N ALA A 22 2.25 -30.19 -26.24
CA ALA A 22 3.59 -30.29 -25.67
C ALA A 22 4.17 -28.88 -25.43
N PRO A 23 4.81 -28.62 -24.29
CA PRO A 23 5.48 -27.37 -24.05
C PRO A 23 6.69 -27.21 -24.99
N PRO A 24 7.18 -25.98 -25.21
CA PRO A 24 8.42 -25.74 -25.92
C PRO A 24 9.59 -26.50 -25.31
N HIS A 25 10.60 -26.82 -26.14
CA HIS A 25 11.83 -27.43 -25.65
C HIS A 25 12.52 -26.57 -24.59
N LEU A 26 13.04 -27.22 -23.55
CA LEU A 26 13.62 -26.55 -22.39
C LEU A 26 14.82 -25.67 -22.74
N ILE A 27 15.75 -26.15 -23.57
CA ILE A 27 17.00 -25.43 -23.87
C ILE A 27 16.74 -24.05 -24.53
N PRO A 28 15.94 -23.95 -25.61
CA PRO A 28 15.55 -22.64 -26.16
C PRO A 28 14.83 -21.75 -25.13
N MET A 29 13.95 -22.31 -24.30
CA MET A 29 13.23 -21.56 -23.29
C MET A 29 14.17 -20.97 -22.24
N VAL A 30 15.12 -21.76 -21.74
CA VAL A 30 16.13 -21.33 -20.77
C VAL A 30 17.00 -20.22 -21.35
N GLN A 31 17.44 -20.33 -22.60
CA GLN A 31 18.21 -19.27 -23.27
C GLN A 31 17.43 -17.95 -23.33
N ALA A 32 16.14 -17.99 -23.69
CA ALA A 32 15.27 -16.81 -23.72
C ALA A 32 15.08 -16.20 -22.31
N VAL A 33 14.86 -17.01 -21.29
CA VAL A 33 14.73 -16.53 -19.89
C VAL A 33 16.03 -15.88 -19.43
N ARG A 34 17.19 -16.51 -19.68
CA ARG A 34 18.50 -15.95 -19.34
C ARG A 34 18.74 -14.58 -19.99
N GLN A 35 18.36 -14.43 -21.26
CA GLN A 35 18.47 -13.15 -21.99
C GLN A 35 17.54 -12.08 -21.43
N SER A 36 16.33 -12.46 -21.00
CA SER A 36 15.36 -11.53 -20.42
C SER A 36 15.76 -11.03 -19.02
N GLY A 37 16.56 -11.80 -18.29
CA GLY A 37 16.88 -11.52 -16.88
C GLY A 37 15.69 -11.65 -15.91
N ALA A 38 14.51 -12.06 -16.39
CA ALA A 38 13.25 -12.07 -15.65
C ALA A 38 12.93 -13.40 -14.93
N GLY A 39 13.93 -14.27 -14.74
CA GLY A 39 13.73 -15.57 -14.10
C GLY A 39 13.35 -15.42 -12.61
N THR A 40 12.23 -16.02 -12.22
CA THR A 40 11.68 -16.00 -10.85
C THR A 40 11.52 -17.42 -10.32
N ILE A 41 11.97 -17.65 -9.09
CA ILE A 41 11.78 -18.91 -8.36
C ILE A 41 10.84 -18.65 -7.19
N ILE A 42 9.74 -19.40 -7.10
CA ILE A 42 8.81 -19.31 -5.98
C ILE A 42 9.04 -20.49 -5.05
N LEU A 43 9.45 -20.22 -3.82
CA LEU A 43 9.56 -21.19 -2.74
C LEU A 43 8.26 -21.17 -1.93
N SER A 44 7.55 -22.31 -1.86
CA SER A 44 6.29 -22.40 -1.12
C SER A 44 6.09 -23.72 -0.36
N CYS A 45 5.15 -23.75 0.57
CA CYS A 45 4.80 -24.96 1.31
C CYS A 45 4.22 -26.05 0.41
N SER A 46 4.41 -27.32 0.77
CA SER A 46 3.79 -28.50 0.13
C SER A 46 2.36 -28.78 0.59
N ASP A 47 1.73 -27.83 1.28
CA ASP A 47 0.34 -27.94 1.71
C ASP A 47 -0.59 -28.22 0.51
N PRO A 48 -1.44 -29.25 0.58
CA PRO A 48 -2.32 -29.64 -0.54
C PRO A 48 -3.42 -28.61 -0.84
N ARG A 49 -3.71 -27.69 0.09
CA ARG A 49 -4.65 -26.57 -0.10
C ARG A 49 -4.00 -25.41 -0.85
N LEU A 50 -2.67 -25.37 -0.91
CA LEU A 50 -1.92 -24.31 -1.60
C LEU A 50 -1.61 -24.71 -3.04
N ASN A 51 -2.11 -23.93 -4.01
CA ASN A 51 -1.68 -24.00 -5.41
C ASN A 51 -0.97 -22.69 -5.81
N PRO A 52 0.37 -22.65 -5.80
CA PRO A 52 1.14 -21.44 -6.13
C PRO A 52 0.86 -20.91 -7.55
N TYR A 53 0.55 -21.78 -8.51
CA TYR A 53 0.23 -21.35 -9.87
C TYR A 53 -1.07 -20.55 -9.91
N GLU A 54 -2.09 -21.00 -9.18
CA GLU A 54 -3.37 -20.28 -9.09
C GLU A 54 -3.22 -18.97 -8.29
N VAL A 55 -2.50 -19.02 -7.17
CA VAL A 55 -2.25 -17.85 -6.29
C VAL A 55 -1.62 -16.69 -7.06
N PHE A 56 -0.65 -16.97 -7.94
CA PHE A 56 0.03 -15.95 -8.73
C PHE A 56 -0.54 -15.76 -10.14
N GLY A 57 -1.62 -16.46 -10.50
CA GLY A 57 -2.17 -16.42 -11.85
C GLY A 57 -1.17 -16.82 -12.95
N VAL A 58 -0.28 -17.77 -12.64
CA VAL A 58 0.74 -18.25 -13.58
C VAL A 58 0.09 -19.16 -14.60
N ASP A 59 0.01 -18.68 -15.84
CA ASP A 59 -0.47 -19.43 -16.98
C ASP A 59 0.58 -19.48 -18.11
N SER A 60 0.19 -19.99 -19.28
CA SER A 60 1.08 -20.12 -20.44
C SER A 60 1.62 -18.79 -21.00
N THR A 61 1.08 -17.64 -20.59
CA THR A 61 1.51 -16.31 -21.03
C THR A 61 2.70 -15.78 -20.24
N ILE A 62 2.84 -16.19 -18.97
CA ILE A 62 3.96 -15.82 -18.10
C ILE A 62 5.09 -16.83 -18.27
N LYS A 63 6.28 -16.33 -18.63
CA LYS A 63 7.48 -17.15 -18.83
C LYS A 63 8.52 -16.88 -17.74
N GLY A 64 9.34 -17.88 -17.44
CA GLY A 64 10.48 -17.73 -16.53
C GLY A 64 10.15 -17.88 -15.04
N VAL A 65 8.94 -18.31 -14.68
CA VAL A 65 8.55 -18.65 -13.30
C VAL A 65 8.73 -20.15 -13.08
N THR A 66 9.38 -20.53 -11.99
CA THR A 66 9.52 -21.92 -11.55
C THR A 66 9.20 -22.07 -10.07
N MET A 67 8.76 -23.25 -9.66
CA MET A 67 8.27 -23.51 -8.29
C MET A 67 9.20 -24.50 -7.58
N VAL A 68 9.53 -24.20 -6.32
CA VAL A 68 10.17 -25.13 -5.38
C VAL A 68 9.22 -25.29 -4.20
N ARG A 69 8.88 -26.53 -3.83
CA ARG A 69 7.97 -26.82 -2.72
C ARG A 69 8.57 -27.84 -1.75
N ASN A 70 8.45 -27.56 -0.45
CA ASN A 70 8.82 -28.47 0.64
C ASN A 70 7.91 -28.25 1.86
N ALA A 71 8.08 -29.01 2.95
CA ALA A 71 7.31 -28.79 4.17
C ALA A 71 7.59 -27.38 4.73
N GLY A 72 6.54 -26.59 4.96
CA GLY A 72 6.66 -25.21 5.44
C GLY A 72 7.16 -24.17 4.43
N GLY A 73 7.66 -24.57 3.25
CA GLY A 73 8.28 -23.61 2.32
C GLY A 73 9.62 -23.08 2.85
N ARG A 74 10.36 -23.92 3.58
CA ARG A 74 11.57 -23.55 4.32
C ARG A 74 12.78 -23.44 3.41
N ALA A 75 13.59 -22.40 3.60
CA ALA A 75 14.76 -22.14 2.78
C ALA A 75 15.87 -23.19 2.99
N MET A 76 16.01 -23.72 4.21
CA MET A 76 17.05 -24.69 4.56
C MET A 76 17.08 -25.92 3.64
N ASP A 77 15.91 -26.40 3.23
CA ASP A 77 15.78 -27.56 2.34
C ASP A 77 15.75 -27.16 0.86
N ALA A 78 15.54 -25.88 0.56
CA ALA A 78 15.35 -25.38 -0.80
C ALA A 78 16.64 -24.90 -1.47
N ILE A 79 17.63 -24.41 -0.70
CA ILE A 79 18.84 -23.74 -1.23
C ILE A 79 19.55 -24.58 -2.30
N ARG A 80 19.71 -25.89 -2.09
CA ARG A 80 20.35 -26.79 -3.05
C ARG A 80 19.61 -26.85 -4.39
N THR A 81 18.28 -26.85 -4.36
CA THR A 81 17.45 -26.86 -5.57
C THR A 81 17.48 -25.49 -6.25
N ILE A 82 17.39 -24.41 -5.46
CA ILE A 82 17.43 -23.02 -5.94
C ILE A 82 18.76 -22.76 -6.65
N SER A 83 19.90 -23.18 -6.10
CA SER A 83 21.22 -22.94 -6.71
C SER A 83 21.35 -23.60 -8.08
N ILE A 84 20.80 -24.81 -8.26
CA ILE A 84 20.73 -25.50 -9.56
C ILE A 84 19.87 -24.70 -10.54
N LEU A 85 18.68 -24.27 -10.11
CA LEU A 85 17.76 -23.50 -10.96
C LEU A 85 18.36 -22.15 -11.38
N GLN A 86 19.08 -21.47 -10.48
CA GLN A 86 19.81 -20.24 -10.81
C GLN A 86 20.97 -20.51 -11.78
N THR A 87 21.69 -21.63 -11.63
CA THR A 87 22.77 -22.02 -12.54
C THR A 87 22.24 -22.22 -13.97
N ILE A 88 21.08 -22.88 -14.10
CA ILE A 88 20.45 -23.17 -15.39
C ILE A 88 19.78 -21.92 -15.97
N GLY A 89 18.89 -21.29 -15.22
CA GLY A 89 17.99 -20.23 -15.68
C GLY A 89 18.50 -18.80 -15.48
N ASN A 90 19.57 -18.60 -14.71
CA ASN A 90 20.04 -17.29 -14.26
C ASN A 90 18.92 -16.46 -13.58
N SER A 91 18.03 -17.13 -12.83
CA SER A 91 16.94 -16.47 -12.11
C SER A 91 17.49 -15.56 -11.02
N LYS A 92 17.13 -14.28 -11.06
CA LYS A 92 17.59 -13.25 -10.10
C LYS A 92 16.51 -12.81 -9.12
N THR A 93 15.36 -13.47 -9.15
CA THR A 93 14.27 -13.22 -8.21
C THR A 93 13.88 -14.50 -7.51
N ILE A 94 13.79 -14.45 -6.18
CA ILE A 94 13.22 -15.51 -5.35
C ILE A 94 12.03 -14.93 -4.59
N VAL A 95 10.88 -15.59 -4.64
CA VAL A 95 9.69 -15.25 -3.86
C VAL A 95 9.50 -16.33 -2.79
N VAL A 96 9.49 -15.94 -1.52
CA VAL A 96 9.20 -16.85 -0.41
C VAL A 96 7.72 -16.70 -0.01
N LEU A 97 6.95 -17.78 -0.14
CA LEU A 97 5.52 -17.85 0.14
C LEU A 97 5.22 -18.88 1.24
N HIS A 98 5.04 -18.38 2.46
CA HIS A 98 4.45 -19.14 3.57
C HIS A 98 2.93 -18.94 3.60
N HIS A 99 2.25 -19.63 4.51
CA HIS A 99 0.79 -19.52 4.70
C HIS A 99 0.41 -19.76 6.15
N THR A 100 -0.76 -19.26 6.57
CA THR A 100 -1.29 -19.57 7.91
C THR A 100 -1.83 -21.00 7.98
N ASP A 101 -2.06 -21.48 9.21
CA ASP A 101 -2.50 -22.85 9.47
C ASP A 101 -1.58 -23.90 8.80
N CYS A 102 -0.28 -23.64 8.86
CA CYS A 102 0.74 -24.52 8.30
C CYS A 102 0.98 -25.73 9.20
N GLY A 103 1.20 -26.91 8.62
CA GLY A 103 1.55 -28.10 9.41
C GLY A 103 2.78 -27.86 10.32
N MET A 104 3.74 -27.04 9.87
CA MET A 104 4.95 -26.73 10.63
C MET A 104 4.72 -25.79 11.82
N THR A 105 3.53 -25.17 11.95
CA THR A 105 3.14 -24.44 13.18
C THR A 105 2.47 -25.35 14.21
N HIS A 106 2.08 -26.57 13.81
CA HIS A 106 1.35 -27.52 14.66
C HIS A 106 2.18 -28.76 15.05
N TYR A 107 3.18 -29.10 14.24
CA TYR A 107 4.07 -30.25 14.47
C TYR A 107 5.51 -29.78 14.70
N HIS A 108 5.99 -30.04 15.92
CA HIS A 108 7.32 -29.65 16.37
C HIS A 108 8.39 -30.70 16.03
N ASP A 109 9.64 -30.23 15.92
CA ASP A 109 10.79 -31.06 15.56
C ASP A 109 10.95 -32.25 16.51
N SER A 110 10.66 -32.09 17.81
CA SER A 110 10.72 -33.16 18.80
C SER A 110 9.82 -34.34 18.45
N ARG A 111 8.56 -34.07 18.09
CA ARG A 111 7.57 -35.09 17.74
C ARG A 111 7.92 -35.78 16.41
N ILE A 112 8.46 -35.03 15.45
CA ILE A 112 8.94 -35.59 14.18
C ILE A 112 10.10 -36.54 14.44
N LYS A 113 11.06 -36.14 15.29
CA LYS A 113 12.22 -36.97 15.67
C LYS A 113 11.79 -38.26 16.37
N GLU A 114 10.87 -38.18 17.34
CA GLU A 114 10.32 -39.36 18.02
C GLU A 114 9.74 -40.36 17.01
N ALA A 115 8.85 -39.89 16.12
CA ALA A 115 8.23 -40.74 15.10
C ALA A 115 9.25 -41.34 14.12
N LEU A 116 10.28 -40.58 13.71
CA LEU A 116 11.32 -41.09 12.82
C LEU A 116 12.24 -42.10 13.50
N ILE A 117 12.53 -41.93 14.79
CA ILE A 117 13.33 -42.89 15.57
C ILE A 117 12.58 -44.22 15.72
N GLU A 118 11.25 -44.20 15.86
CA GLU A 118 10.45 -45.43 15.86
C GLU A 118 10.55 -46.20 14.53
N ILE A 119 10.61 -45.48 13.41
CA ILE A 119 10.72 -46.06 12.06
C ILE A 119 12.14 -46.55 11.78
N ALA A 120 13.15 -45.78 12.16
CA ALA A 120 14.56 -46.05 11.87
C ALA A 120 15.44 -45.86 13.12
N PRO A 121 15.37 -46.76 14.11
CA PRO A 121 16.13 -46.65 15.36
C PRO A 121 17.64 -46.56 15.15
N GLN A 122 18.16 -47.17 14.09
CA GLN A 122 19.57 -47.15 13.72
C GLN A 122 20.08 -45.78 13.26
N GLU A 123 19.20 -44.88 12.82
CA GLU A 123 19.53 -43.53 12.36
C GLU A 123 19.36 -42.46 13.45
N LYS A 124 19.18 -42.89 14.72
CA LYS A 124 18.83 -42.01 15.84
C LYS A 124 19.73 -40.77 15.96
N ASP A 125 21.04 -40.94 15.82
CA ASP A 125 21.98 -39.82 15.97
C ASP A 125 21.83 -38.80 14.84
N THR A 126 21.70 -39.27 13.59
CA THR A 126 21.42 -38.41 12.43
C THR A 126 20.08 -37.69 12.58
N ILE A 127 19.04 -38.40 13.02
CA ILE A 127 17.70 -37.84 13.23
C ILE A 127 17.73 -36.74 14.29
N ASN A 128 18.42 -36.98 15.41
CA ASN A 128 18.52 -36.01 16.50
C ASN A 128 19.31 -34.76 16.12
N ALA A 129 20.39 -34.94 15.33
CA ALA A 129 21.20 -33.86 14.80
C ALA A 129 20.51 -33.03 13.71
N SER A 130 19.49 -33.59 13.05
CA SER A 130 18.74 -32.91 11.99
C SER A 130 17.77 -31.87 12.53
N LYS A 131 17.48 -30.86 11.71
CA LYS A 131 16.38 -29.92 11.88
C LYS A 131 15.31 -30.24 10.82
N TYR A 132 14.04 -30.13 11.18
CA TYR A 132 12.92 -30.44 10.29
C TYR A 132 12.08 -29.22 9.93
N GLY A 133 12.47 -28.04 10.40
CA GLY A 133 11.88 -26.78 9.97
C GLY A 133 10.56 -26.44 10.65
N GLU A 134 10.40 -26.80 11.93
CA GLU A 134 9.29 -26.28 12.75
C GLU A 134 9.24 -24.74 12.75
N ILE A 135 8.03 -24.21 12.89
CA ILE A 135 7.74 -22.78 13.02
C ILE A 135 7.25 -22.55 14.46
N ALA A 136 8.18 -22.30 15.38
CA ALA A 136 7.86 -22.10 16.80
C ALA A 136 7.30 -20.71 17.12
N GLY A 137 7.54 -19.73 16.24
CA GLY A 137 7.06 -18.35 16.38
C GLY A 137 5.94 -18.01 15.40
N SER A 138 5.86 -16.73 15.02
CA SER A 138 4.93 -16.29 13.97
C SER A 138 5.39 -16.74 12.58
N ILE A 139 4.46 -16.78 11.62
CA ILE A 139 4.80 -17.01 10.20
C ILE A 139 5.73 -15.90 9.69
N GLU A 140 5.52 -14.67 10.13
CA GLU A 140 6.35 -13.51 9.81
C GLU A 140 7.80 -13.70 10.27
N ASP A 141 8.03 -14.31 11.43
CA ASP A 141 9.38 -14.59 11.92
C ASP A 141 10.04 -15.72 11.13
N SER A 142 9.28 -16.76 10.76
CA SER A 142 9.78 -17.81 9.87
C SER A 142 10.16 -17.28 8.49
N LEU A 143 9.38 -16.35 7.94
CA LEU A 143 9.69 -15.67 6.69
C LEU A 143 11.00 -14.88 6.79
N LYS A 144 11.18 -14.10 7.86
CA LYS A 144 12.43 -13.35 8.09
C LYS A 144 13.64 -14.28 8.20
N GLU A 145 13.50 -15.41 8.90
CA GLU A 145 14.54 -16.41 9.03
C GLU A 145 14.94 -16.99 7.66
N ASP A 146 13.97 -17.42 6.86
CA ASP A 146 14.21 -18.02 5.55
C ASP A 146 14.81 -17.00 4.55
N VAL A 147 14.37 -15.74 4.59
CA VAL A 147 14.96 -14.65 3.79
C VAL A 147 16.39 -14.38 4.20
N ALA A 148 16.67 -14.32 5.50
CA ALA A 148 18.03 -14.10 6.00
C ALA A 148 18.95 -15.25 5.58
N LEU A 149 18.46 -16.49 5.67
CA LEU A 149 19.21 -17.68 5.24
C LEU A 149 19.52 -17.63 3.74
N LEU A 150 18.54 -17.33 2.89
CA LEU A 150 18.75 -17.17 1.44
C LEU A 150 19.73 -16.03 1.14
N SER A 151 19.58 -14.89 1.81
CA SER A 151 20.40 -13.69 1.58
C SER A 151 21.87 -13.90 1.98
N SER A 152 22.12 -14.66 3.05
CA SER A 152 23.46 -14.96 3.54
C SER A 152 24.15 -16.14 2.84
N SER A 153 23.41 -16.90 2.02
CA SER A 153 23.90 -18.15 1.43
C SER A 153 24.83 -17.88 0.25
N HIS A 154 26.06 -18.40 0.33
CA HIS A 154 27.03 -18.36 -0.77
C HIS A 154 26.61 -19.19 -2.00
N PHE A 155 25.56 -20.01 -1.87
CA PHE A 155 25.02 -20.81 -2.98
C PHE A 155 23.90 -20.09 -3.75
N ILE A 156 23.47 -18.91 -3.28
CA ILE A 156 22.51 -18.06 -3.98
C ILE A 156 23.28 -17.02 -4.81
N LEU A 157 22.84 -16.81 -6.05
CA LEU A 157 23.51 -15.90 -6.98
C LEU A 157 23.57 -14.47 -6.40
N PRO A 158 24.74 -13.79 -6.41
CA PRO A 158 24.84 -12.42 -5.92
C PRO A 158 23.92 -11.45 -6.66
N GLY A 159 23.31 -10.53 -5.91
CA GLY A 159 22.34 -9.57 -6.46
C GLY A 159 20.95 -10.17 -6.74
N THR A 160 20.67 -11.38 -6.26
CA THR A 160 19.31 -11.94 -6.27
C THR A 160 18.40 -11.09 -5.38
N SER A 161 17.29 -10.61 -5.95
CA SER A 161 16.21 -10.00 -5.21
C SER A 161 15.39 -11.10 -4.54
N ILE A 162 15.38 -11.10 -3.21
CA ILE A 162 14.54 -12.00 -2.42
C ILE A 162 13.35 -11.17 -1.93
N ASP A 163 12.19 -11.47 -2.48
CA ASP A 163 10.94 -10.84 -2.10
C ASP A 163 10.15 -11.76 -1.18
N ILE A 164 9.52 -11.17 -0.18
CA ILE A 164 8.56 -11.84 0.68
C ILE A 164 7.20 -11.42 0.22
N THR A 165 6.29 -12.39 0.11
CA THR A 165 4.87 -12.07 0.10
C THR A 165 4.41 -11.69 1.52
N ALA A 166 5.19 -10.91 2.28
CA ALA A 166 4.85 -10.52 3.63
C ALA A 166 3.52 -9.74 3.60
N GLY A 167 2.53 -10.31 4.27
CA GLY A 167 1.16 -9.82 4.29
C GLY A 167 0.20 -10.47 3.29
N ILE A 168 0.68 -11.31 2.36
CA ILE A 168 -0.17 -12.14 1.51
C ILE A 168 -0.16 -13.56 2.08
N ASP A 169 -1.13 -13.83 2.93
CA ASP A 169 -1.48 -15.20 3.25
C ASP A 169 -2.37 -15.74 2.12
N PRO A 170 -1.95 -16.78 1.37
CA PRO A 170 -2.72 -17.31 0.26
C PRO A 170 -4.07 -17.91 0.69
N PHE A 171 -4.28 -18.18 1.98
CA PHE A 171 -5.56 -18.66 2.51
C PHE A 171 -6.48 -17.53 3.00
N LEU A 172 -5.95 -16.35 3.26
CA LEU A 172 -6.73 -15.15 3.51
C LEU A 172 -6.90 -14.41 2.18
N HIS A 173 -7.90 -14.85 1.41
CA HIS A 173 -8.17 -14.46 0.02
C HIS A 173 -8.29 -12.92 -0.21
N ASP A 174 -8.55 -12.13 0.83
CA ASP A 174 -8.56 -10.66 0.77
C ASP A 174 -7.17 -10.06 0.59
N SER A 175 -6.10 -10.73 1.05
CA SER A 175 -4.72 -10.27 0.88
C SER A 175 -4.18 -10.47 -0.54
N LEU A 176 -4.77 -11.41 -1.31
CA LEU A 176 -4.52 -11.58 -2.74
C LEU A 176 -5.31 -10.58 -3.60
N ARG A 177 -6.33 -9.94 -3.03
CA ARG A 177 -6.89 -8.70 -3.55
C ARG A 177 -6.07 -7.52 -3.05
N ARG A 178 -4.76 -7.47 -3.34
CA ARG A 178 -4.21 -6.15 -3.66
C ARG A 178 -5.10 -5.66 -4.80
N PRO A 179 -5.84 -4.54 -4.64
CA PRO A 179 -6.79 -4.12 -5.65
C PRO A 179 -6.07 -4.17 -7.01
N THR A 180 -6.63 -4.83 -8.02
CA THR A 180 -6.11 -4.69 -9.39
C THR A 180 -5.96 -3.20 -9.75
N VAL A 181 -6.77 -2.37 -9.09
CA VAL A 181 -6.67 -0.91 -9.00
C VAL A 181 -5.28 -0.41 -8.58
N ASP A 182 -4.61 -0.93 -7.55
CA ASP A 182 -3.26 -0.49 -7.14
C ASP A 182 -2.26 -0.63 -8.30
N VAL A 183 -2.24 -1.80 -8.94
CA VAL A 183 -1.36 -2.06 -10.10
C VAL A 183 -1.76 -1.23 -11.32
N ILE A 184 -3.07 -1.07 -11.58
CA ILE A 184 -3.57 -0.28 -12.72
C ILE A 184 -3.24 1.21 -12.53
N VAL A 185 -3.53 1.76 -11.36
CA VAL A 185 -3.30 3.17 -11.01
C VAL A 185 -1.81 3.45 -11.00
N GLN A 186 -0.99 2.56 -10.44
CA GLN A 186 0.47 2.67 -10.52
C GLN A 186 0.96 2.67 -11.97
N LYS A 187 0.46 1.77 -12.82
CA LYS A 187 0.85 1.75 -14.25
C LYS A 187 0.40 3.01 -14.99
N GLN A 188 -0.79 3.53 -14.71
CA GLN A 188 -1.26 4.80 -15.27
C GLN A 188 -0.40 5.96 -14.80
N PHE A 189 -0.09 6.00 -13.50
CA PHE A 189 0.82 6.97 -12.91
C PHE A 189 2.17 6.99 -13.62
N LEU A 190 2.85 5.84 -13.73
CA LEU A 190 4.16 5.71 -14.38
C LEU A 190 4.08 6.07 -15.88
N LYS A 191 2.93 5.86 -16.53
CA LYS A 191 2.73 6.25 -17.93
C LYS A 191 2.60 7.77 -18.11
N ILE A 192 1.98 8.47 -17.15
CA ILE A 192 1.72 9.92 -17.23
C ILE A 192 2.92 10.72 -16.74
N ILE A 193 3.45 10.36 -15.57
CA ILE A 193 4.54 11.09 -14.92
C ILE A 193 5.91 10.64 -15.41
N GLY A 194 6.02 9.39 -15.86
CA GLY A 194 7.29 8.77 -16.24
C GLY A 194 7.95 8.09 -15.04
N SER A 195 9.05 8.66 -14.58
CA SER A 195 9.97 8.07 -13.61
C SER A 195 9.84 8.64 -12.19
N ARG A 196 10.34 7.88 -11.20
CA ARG A 196 10.50 8.38 -9.83
C ARG A 196 11.31 9.69 -9.75
N SER A 197 12.28 9.88 -10.66
CA SER A 197 13.11 11.10 -10.69
C SER A 197 12.30 12.34 -11.03
N GLU A 198 11.42 12.23 -12.03
CA GLU A 198 10.51 13.31 -12.42
C GLU A 198 9.52 13.61 -11.28
N MET A 199 8.94 12.58 -10.67
CA MET A 199 8.07 12.77 -9.50
C MET A 199 8.82 13.42 -8.32
N ARG A 200 10.10 13.08 -8.10
CA ARG A 200 10.93 13.71 -7.07
C ARG A 200 11.16 15.19 -7.36
N GLN A 201 11.35 15.57 -8.62
CA GLN A 201 11.51 16.98 -9.00
C GLN A 201 10.21 17.77 -8.79
N ILE A 202 9.07 17.20 -9.19
CA ILE A 202 7.74 17.79 -8.95
C ILE A 202 7.48 17.91 -7.46
N ALA A 203 7.77 16.85 -6.69
CA ALA A 203 7.65 16.87 -5.23
C ALA A 203 8.57 17.92 -4.60
N ASN A 204 9.82 18.06 -5.05
CA ASN A 204 10.72 19.10 -4.57
C ASN A 204 10.15 20.50 -4.82
N SER A 205 9.63 20.76 -6.03
CA SER A 205 8.96 22.02 -6.36
C SER A 205 7.71 22.24 -5.51
N TYR A 206 6.88 21.21 -5.33
CA TYR A 206 5.70 21.24 -4.46
C TYR A 206 6.09 21.55 -3.01
N PHE A 207 7.00 20.79 -2.41
CA PHE A 207 7.44 20.97 -1.02
C PHE A 207 8.21 22.27 -0.78
N ALA A 208 8.89 22.81 -1.80
CA ALA A 208 9.54 24.12 -1.72
C ALA A 208 8.58 25.30 -1.94
N SER A 209 7.39 25.07 -2.51
CA SER A 209 6.40 26.10 -2.84
C SER A 209 5.05 25.84 -2.18
N ILE A 210 4.19 25.02 -2.78
CA ILE A 210 2.79 24.78 -2.39
C ILE A 210 2.70 24.11 -1.01
N ALA A 211 3.56 23.16 -0.66
CA ALA A 211 3.46 22.47 0.64
C ALA A 211 3.84 23.35 1.83
N ARG A 212 4.58 24.45 1.61
CA ARG A 212 4.77 25.50 2.61
C ARG A 212 3.49 26.32 2.86
N LYS A 213 2.53 26.25 1.92
CA LYS A 213 1.22 26.91 1.94
C LYS A 213 0.06 25.95 2.28
N ILE A 214 0.26 24.65 2.06
CA ILE A 214 -0.68 23.55 2.36
C ILE A 214 0.13 22.32 2.82
N SER A 215 0.38 22.20 4.13
CA SER A 215 1.17 21.11 4.70
C SER A 215 0.32 19.83 4.85
N ILE A 216 -0.08 19.29 3.69
CA ILE A 216 -1.02 18.15 3.54
C ILE A 216 -0.38 16.81 3.93
N ILE A 217 0.88 16.61 3.52
CA ILE A 217 1.64 15.37 3.72
C ILE A 217 3.02 15.73 4.28
N SER A 218 3.51 14.95 5.24
CA SER A 218 4.89 15.05 5.72
C SER A 218 5.87 14.82 4.57
N ALA A 219 6.71 15.81 4.27
CA ALA A 219 7.75 15.69 3.25
C ALA A 219 8.67 14.48 3.53
N GLN A 220 9.04 14.27 4.79
CA GLN A 220 9.85 13.14 5.21
C GLN A 220 9.19 11.81 4.83
N ARG A 221 7.94 11.60 5.23
CA ARG A 221 7.23 10.34 4.98
C ARG A 221 6.83 10.16 3.52
N PHE A 222 6.58 11.25 2.80
CA PHE A 222 6.43 11.23 1.35
C PHE A 222 7.70 10.70 0.69
N TYR A 223 8.87 11.23 1.06
CA TYR A 223 10.16 10.77 0.50
C TYR A 223 10.56 9.37 0.97
N GLU A 224 10.11 8.90 2.12
CA GLU A 224 10.25 7.50 2.56
C GLU A 224 9.40 6.54 1.71
N ARG A 225 8.21 6.98 1.26
CA ARG A 225 7.30 6.19 0.43
C ARG A 225 7.60 6.29 -1.07
N LEU A 226 8.20 7.40 -1.52
CA LEU A 226 8.50 7.65 -2.94
C LEU A 226 9.29 6.52 -3.64
N PRO A 227 10.26 5.84 -3.00
CA PRO A 227 10.93 4.69 -3.61
C PRO A 227 9.98 3.53 -3.95
N ARG A 228 8.83 3.43 -3.28
CA ARG A 228 7.84 2.38 -3.50
C ARG A 228 6.99 2.63 -4.74
N ILE A 229 7.05 3.81 -5.36
CA ILE A 229 6.18 4.17 -6.49
C ILE A 229 6.41 3.32 -7.75
N GLU A 230 7.61 2.73 -7.87
CA GLU A 230 7.98 1.77 -8.92
C GLU A 230 7.91 0.31 -8.43
N SER A 231 7.57 0.09 -7.15
CA SER A 231 7.46 -1.23 -6.53
C SER A 231 6.01 -1.72 -6.57
N PRO A 232 5.76 -3.04 -6.72
CA PRO A 232 4.42 -3.62 -6.58
C PRO A 232 3.75 -3.37 -5.21
N SER A 233 4.48 -2.82 -4.24
CA SER A 233 3.98 -2.37 -2.93
C SER A 233 3.42 -0.94 -2.93
N CYS A 234 3.40 -0.24 -4.07
CA CYS A 234 2.75 1.05 -4.20
C CYS A 234 1.24 0.89 -4.07
N THR A 235 0.65 1.62 -3.13
CA THR A 235 -0.79 1.63 -2.90
C THR A 235 -1.46 2.64 -3.83
N ALA A 236 -2.68 2.37 -4.31
CA ALA A 236 -3.40 3.27 -5.23
C ALA A 236 -3.58 4.68 -4.66
N ASP A 237 -3.78 4.81 -3.35
CA ASP A 237 -3.93 6.11 -2.68
C ASP A 237 -2.67 6.98 -2.82
N PHE A 238 -1.48 6.40 -2.62
CA PHE A 238 -0.21 7.11 -2.76
C PHE A 238 0.08 7.45 -4.23
N ALA A 239 -0.16 6.52 -5.15
CA ALA A 239 -0.02 6.77 -6.58
C ALA A 239 -0.99 7.85 -7.10
N THR A 240 -2.25 7.81 -6.67
CA THR A 240 -3.26 8.81 -7.03
C THR A 240 -2.92 10.17 -6.43
N LEU A 241 -2.42 10.22 -5.19
CA LEU A 241 -1.93 11.45 -4.60
C LEU A 241 -0.78 12.07 -5.41
N CYS A 242 0.20 11.28 -5.82
CA CYS A 242 1.29 11.76 -6.67
C CYS A 242 0.77 12.25 -8.04
N LEU A 243 -0.25 11.58 -8.61
CA LEU A 243 -0.91 12.01 -9.84
C LEU A 243 -1.63 13.36 -9.65
N SER A 244 -2.40 13.53 -8.57
CA SER A 244 -3.08 14.80 -8.26
C SER A 244 -2.10 15.97 -8.15
N LEU A 245 -0.94 15.75 -7.51
CA LEU A 245 0.11 16.78 -7.40
C LEU A 245 0.66 17.20 -8.76
N TYR A 246 0.83 16.24 -9.67
CA TYR A 246 1.25 16.51 -11.04
C TYR A 246 0.20 17.28 -11.81
N GLU A 247 -1.05 16.82 -11.80
CA GLU A 247 -2.14 17.42 -12.55
C GLU A 247 -2.37 18.87 -12.11
N MET A 248 -2.35 19.13 -10.80
CA MET A 248 -2.42 20.49 -10.26
C MET A 248 -1.22 21.34 -10.69
N GLY A 249 0.00 20.79 -10.58
CA GLY A 249 1.24 21.49 -10.95
C GLY A 249 1.32 21.88 -12.43
N HIS A 250 0.60 21.17 -13.29
CA HIS A 250 0.55 21.41 -14.74
C HIS A 250 -0.74 22.09 -15.20
N GLY A 251 -1.62 22.52 -14.28
CA GLY A 251 -2.88 23.21 -14.60
C GLY A 251 -3.97 22.32 -15.20
N LEU A 252 -3.88 21.00 -15.03
CA LEU A 252 -4.87 20.02 -15.51
C LEU A 252 -6.03 19.87 -14.50
N TYR A 253 -6.75 20.97 -14.24
CA TYR A 253 -7.72 21.03 -13.13
C TYR A 253 -8.87 20.01 -13.18
N PRO A 254 -9.48 19.70 -14.35
CA PRO A 254 -10.52 18.66 -14.40
C PRO A 254 -9.99 17.26 -14.04
N ALA A 255 -8.75 16.95 -14.44
CA ALA A 255 -8.10 15.69 -14.10
C ALA A 255 -7.78 15.63 -12.61
N ALA A 256 -7.20 16.70 -12.07
CA ALA A 256 -6.92 16.85 -10.64
C ALA A 256 -8.18 16.68 -9.78
N ALA A 257 -9.31 17.26 -10.20
CA ALA A 257 -10.58 17.14 -9.48
C ALA A 257 -11.09 15.70 -9.44
N ALA A 258 -10.97 14.96 -10.55
CA ALA A 258 -11.33 13.54 -10.59
C ALA A 258 -10.44 12.68 -9.67
N SER A 259 -9.11 12.90 -9.72
CA SER A 259 -8.14 12.19 -8.89
C SER A 259 -8.34 12.46 -7.40
N ILE A 260 -8.55 13.73 -7.02
CA ILE A 260 -8.84 14.14 -5.65
C ILE A 260 -10.17 13.59 -5.16
N GLY A 261 -11.23 13.62 -6.00
CA GLY A 261 -12.51 13.03 -5.67
C GLY A 261 -12.42 11.52 -5.39
N ALA A 262 -11.66 10.78 -6.20
CA ALA A 262 -11.42 9.35 -5.97
C ALA A 262 -10.73 9.10 -4.61
N CYS A 263 -9.66 9.84 -4.30
CA CYS A 263 -8.98 9.75 -3.01
C CYS A 263 -9.88 10.12 -1.83
N ALA A 264 -10.64 11.20 -1.95
CA ALA A 264 -11.59 11.68 -0.95
C ALA A 264 -12.62 10.60 -0.62
N LYS A 265 -13.16 9.93 -1.64
CA LYS A 265 -14.16 8.87 -1.47
C LYS A 265 -13.59 7.65 -0.74
N VAL A 266 -12.35 7.27 -1.06
CA VAL A 266 -11.63 6.19 -0.35
C VAL A 266 -11.37 6.56 1.11
N ALA A 267 -10.91 7.78 1.39
CA ALA A 267 -10.69 8.26 2.75
C ALA A 267 -12.00 8.30 3.58
N CYS A 268 -13.12 8.61 2.92
CA CYS A 268 -14.45 8.52 3.54
C CYS A 268 -14.82 7.08 3.90
N PHE A 269 -14.62 6.12 3.00
CA PHE A 269 -14.87 4.70 3.29
C PHE A 269 -13.97 4.15 4.41
N ALA A 270 -12.71 4.58 4.44
CA ALA A 270 -11.77 4.26 5.52
C ALA A 270 -12.12 4.93 6.85
N GLY A 271 -13.10 5.84 6.88
CA GLY A 271 -13.61 6.47 8.09
C GLY A 271 -12.69 7.55 8.66
N PHE A 272 -11.78 8.12 7.89
CA PHE A 272 -10.82 9.12 8.39
C PHE A 272 -11.45 10.43 8.86
N HIS A 273 -12.71 10.69 8.48
CA HIS A 273 -13.51 11.80 8.97
C HIS A 273 -14.17 11.52 10.34
N ARG A 274 -14.23 10.26 10.80
CA ARG A 274 -14.98 9.86 11.99
C ARG A 274 -14.07 9.75 13.20
N LYS A 275 -14.38 10.54 14.24
CA LYS A 275 -13.69 10.47 15.54
C LYS A 275 -13.67 9.06 16.14
N SER A 276 -14.76 8.30 15.99
CA SER A 276 -14.88 6.92 16.50
C SER A 276 -13.93 5.91 15.84
N VAL A 277 -13.53 6.14 14.59
CA VAL A 277 -12.59 5.27 13.87
C VAL A 277 -11.17 5.62 14.28
N LEU A 278 -10.86 6.92 14.38
CA LEU A 278 -9.56 7.41 14.81
C LEU A 278 -9.24 7.08 16.27
N SER A 279 -10.25 6.92 17.13
CA SER A 279 -10.09 6.54 18.55
C SER A 279 -10.03 5.03 18.80
N ARG A 280 -10.34 4.18 17.80
CA ARG A 280 -10.35 2.71 17.94
C ARG A 280 -8.96 2.07 17.79
N HIS A 281 -7.99 2.82 17.30
CA HIS A 281 -6.63 2.36 17.05
C HIS A 281 -5.67 2.89 18.13
N GLU A 282 -5.93 2.58 19.41
CA GLU A 282 -5.07 2.98 20.54
C GLU A 282 -3.65 2.36 20.46
N ASP A 283 -3.47 1.26 19.70
CA ASP A 283 -2.18 0.62 19.42
C ASP A 283 -1.37 1.29 18.28
N GLU A 284 -1.98 2.18 17.49
CA GLU A 284 -1.25 2.91 16.44
C GLU A 284 -0.53 4.12 17.03
N SER A 285 0.73 4.35 16.60
CA SER A 285 1.47 5.57 16.94
C SER A 285 0.61 6.82 16.66
N GLY A 286 0.52 7.75 17.61
CA GLY A 286 -0.27 8.98 17.46
C GLY A 286 0.05 9.80 16.20
N VAL A 287 1.24 9.60 15.64
CA VAL A 287 1.69 10.11 14.34
C VAL A 287 0.82 9.60 13.18
N VAL A 288 0.50 8.30 13.15
CA VAL A 288 -0.31 7.69 12.09
C VAL A 288 -1.76 8.19 12.15
N THR A 289 -2.31 8.30 13.36
CA THR A 289 -3.65 8.87 13.57
C THR A 289 -3.73 10.32 13.13
N GLU A 290 -2.69 11.12 13.41
CA GLU A 290 -2.61 12.51 12.95
C GLU A 290 -2.50 12.62 11.42
N GLU A 291 -1.73 11.74 10.77
CA GLU A 291 -1.65 11.71 9.31
C GLU A 291 -2.99 11.37 8.65
N LYS A 292 -3.75 10.41 9.20
CA LYS A 292 -5.08 10.07 8.68
C LYS A 292 -6.01 11.29 8.72
N LYS A 293 -6.00 12.04 9.83
CA LYS A 293 -6.76 13.29 9.97
C LYS A 293 -6.32 14.35 8.96
N ARG A 294 -5.01 14.62 8.88
CA ARG A 294 -4.46 15.65 7.98
C ARG A 294 -4.71 15.32 6.50
N THR A 295 -4.57 14.05 6.14
CA THR A 295 -4.84 13.56 4.79
C THR A 295 -6.30 13.79 4.40
N TYR A 296 -7.25 13.46 5.29
CA TYR A 296 -8.67 13.71 5.01
C TYR A 296 -8.97 15.21 4.83
N TRP A 297 -8.51 16.05 5.75
CA TRP A 297 -8.76 17.49 5.70
C TRP A 297 -8.15 18.15 4.46
N ALA A 298 -7.01 17.67 4.01
CA ALA A 298 -6.42 18.15 2.78
C ALA A 298 -7.22 17.75 1.54
N LEU A 299 -7.67 16.49 1.46
CA LEU A 299 -8.57 16.06 0.39
C LEU A 299 -9.87 16.88 0.40
N HIS A 300 -10.41 17.17 1.58
CA HIS A 300 -11.59 18.02 1.77
C HIS A 300 -11.39 19.46 1.28
N ASN A 301 -10.25 20.08 1.57
CA ASN A 301 -9.92 21.44 1.13
C ASN A 301 -9.67 21.50 -0.39
N LEU A 302 -8.92 20.53 -0.94
CA LEU A 302 -8.60 20.47 -2.36
C LEU A 302 -9.83 20.19 -3.22
N ASP A 303 -10.70 19.28 -2.78
CA ASP A 303 -11.99 18.99 -3.42
C ASP A 303 -12.85 20.26 -3.53
N ARG A 304 -12.91 21.07 -2.46
CA ARG A 304 -13.60 22.37 -2.50
C ARG A 304 -12.93 23.38 -3.41
N TYR A 305 -11.63 23.59 -3.25
CA TYR A 305 -10.87 24.58 -4.01
C TYR A 305 -11.01 24.35 -5.51
N LEU A 306 -10.84 23.11 -5.98
CA LEU A 306 -10.90 22.80 -7.40
C LEU A 306 -12.32 22.97 -7.96
N ASN A 307 -13.34 22.41 -7.29
CA ASN A 307 -14.72 22.53 -7.75
C ASN A 307 -15.16 24.01 -7.79
N LEU A 308 -14.91 24.77 -6.74
CA LEU A 308 -15.24 26.20 -6.70
C LEU A 308 -14.47 27.02 -7.75
N SER A 309 -13.19 26.71 -7.98
CA SER A 309 -12.39 27.38 -9.02
C SER A 309 -12.90 27.11 -10.43
N MET A 310 -13.64 26.01 -10.62
CA MET A 310 -14.31 25.65 -11.87
C MET A 310 -15.77 26.12 -11.93
N GLY A 311 -16.29 26.77 -10.87
CA GLY A 311 -17.67 27.23 -10.79
C GLY A 311 -18.70 26.17 -10.37
N GLU A 312 -18.23 25.04 -9.82
CA GLU A 312 -19.06 23.92 -9.38
C GLU A 312 -19.26 23.95 -7.85
N SER A 313 -20.46 23.53 -7.40
CA SER A 313 -20.82 23.40 -5.97
C SER A 313 -21.04 21.94 -5.53
N ILE A 314 -20.65 20.98 -6.38
CA ILE A 314 -20.74 19.54 -6.08
C ILE A 314 -19.41 19.08 -5.51
N PHE A 315 -19.43 18.58 -4.28
CA PHE A 315 -18.24 18.12 -3.57
C PHE A 315 -18.30 16.61 -3.32
N THR A 316 -17.15 15.95 -3.37
CA THR A 316 -17.04 14.52 -3.07
C THR A 316 -17.05 14.25 -1.56
N THR A 317 -16.45 15.17 -0.80
CA THR A 317 -16.42 15.10 0.67
C THR A 317 -17.65 15.79 1.28
N PRO A 318 -18.28 15.20 2.32
CA PRO A 318 -19.38 15.86 3.01
C PRO A 318 -18.93 17.16 3.65
N PHE A 319 -19.88 18.07 3.91
CA PHE A 319 -19.60 19.25 4.72
C PHE A 319 -19.17 18.85 6.12
N ALA A 320 -18.12 19.50 6.62
CA ALA A 320 -17.60 19.22 7.94
C ALA A 320 -18.65 19.53 9.03
N GLN A 321 -18.65 18.71 10.08
CA GLN A 321 -19.46 18.84 11.28
C GLN A 321 -18.62 19.32 12.45
N GLU A 322 -19.25 19.92 13.47
CA GLU A 322 -18.55 20.39 14.68
C GLU A 322 -17.85 19.26 15.44
N THR A 323 -18.33 18.03 15.29
CA THR A 323 -17.76 16.83 15.90
C THR A 323 -16.57 16.25 15.12
N ASP A 324 -16.30 16.75 13.92
CA ASP A 324 -15.22 16.24 13.09
C ASP A 324 -13.85 16.61 13.69
N PRO A 325 -12.91 15.66 13.76
CA PRO A 325 -11.64 15.90 14.44
C PRO A 325 -10.74 16.78 13.59
N LEU A 326 -10.34 17.93 14.14
CA LEU A 326 -9.35 18.81 13.52
C LEU A 326 -7.91 18.27 13.68
N PRO A 327 -6.99 18.61 12.76
CA PRO A 327 -5.57 18.36 12.94
C PRO A 327 -5.01 19.01 14.21
N ILE A 328 -4.00 18.40 14.83
CA ILE A 328 -3.26 19.03 15.95
C ILE A 328 -2.37 20.16 15.42
N GLU A 329 -2.07 21.14 16.26
CA GLU A 329 -1.18 22.26 15.91
C GLU A 329 0.26 21.80 15.65
N GLU A 330 0.95 22.46 14.71
CA GLU A 330 2.31 22.07 14.25
C GLU A 330 3.36 22.10 15.36
N ASP A 331 3.16 22.92 16.40
CA ASP A 331 4.10 23.08 17.52
C ASP A 331 4.18 21.82 18.40
N MET A 332 3.09 21.06 18.49
CA MET A 332 3.02 19.75 19.15
C MET A 332 3.60 18.62 18.28
N TRP A 333 3.75 18.87 16.98
CA TRP A 333 4.39 17.99 16.01
C TRP A 333 5.89 18.27 15.85
N ALA A 334 6.34 19.50 16.13
CA ALA A 334 7.70 20.01 15.90
C ALA A 334 8.50 20.26 17.19
N GLN A 335 8.57 19.30 18.12
CA GLN A 335 9.45 19.36 19.30
C GLN A 335 10.96 19.24 18.95
N ASN A 336 11.49 20.09 18.05
CA ASN A 336 12.93 20.25 17.81
C ASN A 336 13.36 21.64 17.28
N ALA A 337 12.53 22.69 17.27
CA ALA A 337 13.00 24.03 16.90
C ALA A 337 12.09 25.16 17.43
N ASN A 338 12.59 25.95 18.39
CA ASN A 338 11.89 27.09 19.00
C ASN A 338 11.55 28.25 18.01
N VAL A 339 10.43 28.18 17.28
CA VAL A 339 9.71 29.35 16.70
C VAL A 339 8.20 29.02 16.57
N SER A 340 7.32 29.98 16.88
CA SER A 340 5.84 29.89 16.81
C SER A 340 5.29 30.13 15.39
N ILE A 341 4.24 29.38 14.97
CA ILE A 341 3.10 29.74 14.07
C ILE A 341 2.49 28.44 13.46
N GLY A 342 1.18 28.19 13.67
CA GLY A 342 0.43 27.06 13.07
C GLY A 342 -0.35 27.42 11.79
N SER A 343 -0.17 26.65 10.71
CA SER A 343 -0.75 26.96 9.38
C SER A 343 -1.96 26.09 8.98
N PHE A 344 -1.87 24.76 9.10
CA PHE A 344 -2.86 23.83 8.52
C PHE A 344 -4.14 23.62 9.35
N ALA A 345 -4.05 23.61 10.69
CA ALA A 345 -5.23 23.45 11.54
C ALA A 345 -6.20 24.64 11.42
N ARG A 346 -5.67 25.86 11.32
CA ARG A 346 -6.43 27.08 11.04
C ARG A 346 -7.08 27.05 9.65
N GLU A 347 -6.38 26.55 8.65
CA GLU A 347 -6.95 26.36 7.31
C GLU A 347 -8.15 25.41 7.33
N CYS A 348 -8.10 24.33 8.10
CA CYS A 348 -9.22 23.40 8.28
C CYS A 348 -10.40 24.06 8.98
N GLN A 349 -10.16 24.91 10.00
CA GLN A 349 -11.20 25.68 10.68
C GLN A 349 -11.90 26.67 9.74
N ILE A 350 -11.13 27.34 8.89
CA ILE A 350 -11.66 28.28 7.90
C ILE A 350 -12.46 27.53 6.82
N SER A 351 -11.95 26.39 6.34
CA SER A 351 -12.64 25.51 5.41
C SER A 351 -13.98 25.02 5.97
N HIS A 352 -14.05 24.75 7.28
CA HIS A 352 -15.30 24.42 7.97
C HIS A 352 -16.31 25.59 7.93
N LEU A 353 -15.87 26.82 8.22
CA LEU A 353 -16.72 28.02 8.15
C LEU A 353 -17.24 28.27 6.73
N VAL A 354 -16.38 28.09 5.72
CA VAL A 354 -16.77 28.21 4.31
C VAL A 354 -17.77 27.13 3.93
N GLY A 355 -17.61 25.91 4.43
CA GLY A 355 -18.61 24.85 4.28
C GLY A 355 -19.98 25.24 4.84
N ARG A 356 -20.06 26.08 5.88
CA ARG A 356 -21.33 26.61 6.38
C ARG A 356 -21.91 27.69 5.47
N VAL A 357 -21.07 28.56 4.91
CA VAL A 357 -21.51 29.55 3.89
C VAL A 357 -22.05 28.84 2.65
N LEU A 358 -21.32 27.84 2.15
CA LEU A 358 -21.75 27.06 0.99
C LEU A 358 -23.09 26.37 1.24
N ARG A 359 -23.33 25.81 2.44
CA ARG A 359 -24.64 25.26 2.79
C ARG A 359 -25.72 26.33 2.85
N ASN A 360 -25.44 27.46 3.48
CA ASN A 360 -26.39 28.57 3.56
C ASN A 360 -26.80 29.08 2.16
N VAL A 361 -25.87 29.13 1.20
CA VAL A 361 -26.09 29.60 -0.17
C VAL A 361 -26.71 28.54 -1.08
N TYR A 362 -26.17 27.32 -1.09
CA TYR A 362 -26.51 26.26 -2.06
C TYR A 362 -27.51 25.23 -1.51
N GLU A 363 -27.69 25.15 -0.19
CA GLU A 363 -28.66 24.28 0.49
C GLU A 363 -29.52 25.06 1.51
N PRO A 364 -30.22 26.13 1.08
CA PRO A 364 -30.93 27.01 2.02
C PRO A 364 -32.08 26.30 2.71
N VAL A 365 -32.22 26.55 4.02
CA VAL A 365 -33.38 26.12 4.80
C VAL A 365 -34.60 26.99 4.49
N ALA A 366 -35.81 26.46 4.70
CA ALA A 366 -37.06 27.15 4.36
C ALA A 366 -37.36 28.42 5.19
N ASP A 367 -36.76 28.56 6.37
CA ASP A 367 -36.93 29.74 7.22
C ASP A 367 -35.99 30.87 6.77
N GLU A 368 -36.53 31.82 6.00
CA GLU A 368 -35.79 32.98 5.49
C GLU A 368 -35.22 33.88 6.60
N SER A 369 -35.90 33.98 7.75
CA SER A 369 -35.43 34.81 8.87
C SER A 369 -34.22 34.18 9.54
N PHE A 370 -34.26 32.85 9.73
CA PHE A 370 -33.12 32.09 10.22
C PHE A 370 -31.96 32.16 9.23
N LEU A 371 -32.22 31.95 7.94
CA LEU A 371 -31.21 31.96 6.89
C LEU A 371 -30.46 33.30 6.83
N ALA A 372 -31.18 34.42 6.87
CA ALA A 372 -30.59 35.76 6.87
C ALA A 372 -29.78 36.06 8.15
N LYS A 373 -30.23 35.57 9.31
CA LYS A 373 -29.46 35.70 10.57
C LYS A 373 -28.18 34.88 10.53
N GLU A 374 -28.25 33.66 10.01
CA GLU A 374 -27.08 32.81 9.85
C GLU A 374 -26.09 33.43 8.86
N ALA A 375 -26.56 33.97 7.72
CA ALA A 375 -25.71 34.65 6.75
C ALA A 375 -24.94 35.83 7.38
N ASN A 376 -25.64 36.71 8.12
CA ASN A 376 -25.02 37.82 8.83
C ASN A 376 -23.99 37.35 9.88
N GLN A 377 -24.29 36.26 10.60
CA GLN A 377 -23.37 35.69 11.58
C GLN A 377 -22.12 35.10 10.91
N LEU A 378 -22.28 34.40 9.78
CA LEU A 378 -21.18 33.83 9.00
C LEU A 378 -20.30 34.93 8.41
N GLU A 379 -20.89 35.99 7.85
CA GLU A 379 -20.16 37.15 7.31
C GLU A 379 -19.36 37.86 8.41
N ALA A 380 -19.98 38.12 9.57
CA ALA A 380 -19.30 38.72 10.71
C ALA A 380 -18.15 37.84 11.20
N THR A 381 -18.38 36.52 11.30
CA THR A 381 -17.35 35.56 11.72
C THR A 381 -16.19 35.54 10.72
N MET A 382 -16.44 35.40 9.42
CA MET A 382 -15.39 35.41 8.39
C MET A 382 -14.61 36.73 8.38
N SER A 383 -15.30 37.86 8.55
CA SER A 383 -14.68 39.18 8.63
C SER A 383 -13.72 39.32 9.81
N THR A 384 -13.95 38.60 10.93
CA THR A 384 -13.00 38.56 12.05
C THR A 384 -11.75 37.73 11.76
N PHE A 385 -11.81 36.77 10.84
CA PHE A 385 -10.65 35.98 10.42
C PHE A 385 -9.72 36.77 9.48
N VAL A 386 -10.24 37.67 8.65
CA VAL A 386 -9.44 38.41 7.66
C VAL A 386 -8.27 39.20 8.31
N PRO A 387 -8.45 39.98 9.39
CA PRO A 387 -7.34 40.65 10.07
C PRO A 387 -6.36 39.71 10.75
N LEU A 388 -6.83 38.57 11.28
CA LEU A 388 -5.98 37.54 11.89
C LEU A 388 -5.05 36.91 10.85
N LEU A 389 -5.53 36.75 9.62
CA LEU A 389 -4.71 36.26 8.49
C LEU A 389 -3.77 37.35 7.94
N GLN A 390 -4.13 38.63 8.09
CA GLN A 390 -3.32 39.76 7.63
C GLN A 390 -2.17 40.12 8.58
N ASN A 391 -2.35 40.02 9.90
CA ASN A 391 -1.34 40.43 10.89
C ASN A 391 -0.10 39.51 10.97
N ASP A 392 -0.15 38.32 10.38
CA ASP A 392 1.01 37.43 10.19
C ASP A 392 1.83 37.84 8.93
N VAL A 393 2.15 39.14 8.80
CA VAL A 393 2.65 39.80 7.56
C VAL A 393 4.01 39.27 7.09
N GLU A 394 4.86 38.73 7.97
CA GLU A 394 6.12 38.10 7.55
C GLU A 394 5.92 36.74 6.86
N ASP A 395 4.71 36.18 6.92
CA ASP A 395 4.37 34.83 6.45
C ASP A 395 3.06 34.78 5.65
N PHE A 396 2.77 35.82 4.85
CA PHE A 396 1.64 35.85 3.90
C PHE A 396 1.56 34.60 3.00
N SER A 397 2.71 33.93 2.81
CA SER A 397 2.83 32.67 2.09
C SER A 397 2.14 31.47 2.78
N LYS A 398 2.05 31.45 4.12
CA LYS A 398 1.50 30.33 4.92
C LYS A 398 -0.03 30.26 4.93
N TYR A 399 -0.72 31.37 4.67
CA TYR A 399 -2.18 31.47 4.78
C TYR A 399 -2.90 31.81 3.46
N CYS A 400 -2.18 31.80 2.34
CA CYS A 400 -2.66 32.30 1.04
C CYS A 400 -3.99 31.65 0.58
N ILE A 401 -4.22 30.37 0.88
CA ILE A 401 -5.46 29.67 0.50
C ILE A 401 -6.60 29.96 1.46
N SER A 402 -6.36 29.97 2.76
CA SER A 402 -7.35 30.44 3.75
C SER A 402 -7.81 31.87 3.42
N PHE A 403 -6.86 32.74 3.05
CA PHE A 403 -7.16 34.10 2.63
C PHE A 403 -7.92 34.12 1.30
N ALA A 404 -7.51 33.37 0.28
CA ALA A 404 -8.21 33.29 -1.00
C ALA A 404 -9.64 32.74 -0.89
N ILE A 405 -9.86 31.81 0.05
CA ILE A 405 -11.17 31.25 0.38
C ILE A 405 -12.03 32.25 1.15
N CYS A 406 -11.46 33.07 2.03
CA CYS A 406 -12.19 34.10 2.77
C CYS A 406 -12.46 35.38 1.97
N SER A 407 -11.70 35.65 0.91
CA SER A 407 -11.74 36.89 0.13
C SER A 407 -12.46 36.77 -1.23
N ARG A 408 -12.95 35.57 -1.55
CA ARG A 408 -13.88 35.29 -2.66
C ARG A 408 -15.19 34.80 -2.08
#